data_AF-A0A9P7U9E1-F1
#
_entry.id   AF-A0A9P7U9E1-F1
#
_cell.length_a   1.000
_cell.length_b   1.000
_cell.length_c   1.000
_cell.angle_alpha   90.00
_cell.angle_beta   90.00
_cell.angle_gamma   90.00
#
_symmetry.space_group_name_H-M   'P 1'
#
loop_
_entity.id
_entity.type
_entity.pdbx_description
1 polymer ?
#
loop_
_entity_poly.entity_id
_entity_poly.type
_entity_poly.pdbx_seq_one_letter_code
_entity_poly.pdbx_strand_id
1 'polypeptide(L)'
;MPTGLLLGISAYLTIVDRAVLSLTSKRMWAMFGHDNWLLSLPSHKKLELLSLLERDVSEDEIGNILCRPCQIFHDPDLSWPSSKSANDREYNRPCRQEPANPRQRLLSPYLHRSYHFNLFKNTEAYRRSKESPYDVDQLYLVELPTSYGHENEKAEVVQTMTCRASKDGELIVKTVTDLSADKDDVHYLYQILAWNNLTPCCGHVDWEAVYPFIFQQNMQYPTDPKEAAIYGQLLARDDLMRIRDIWNPAVEPQLSLGNERMNACAFCYTNYTYEWRDVEKSRIVRLISYKNLGKGEDVNDAKWASHFNYRAYLESGVIRRNWWDGFHSTYAWDEPDESERKAQTGRA
;
A
#
# COMPACT_ATOMS: atom_id res chain seq x y z
N MET A 1 -15.22 9.62 47.22
CA MET A 1 -15.28 8.17 47.55
C MET A 1 -14.23 7.84 48.62
N PRO A 2 -14.56 7.02 49.64
CA PRO A 2 -13.61 6.57 50.65
C PRO A 2 -12.49 5.71 50.07
N THR A 3 -11.28 5.81 50.64
CA THR A 3 -10.08 5.08 50.17
C THR A 3 -10.28 3.56 50.19
N GLY A 4 -10.90 3.00 51.24
CA GLY A 4 -11.16 1.57 51.33
C GLY A 4 -12.09 1.05 50.22
N LEU A 5 -13.05 1.87 49.76
CA LEU A 5 -13.96 1.49 48.68
C LEU A 5 -13.25 1.54 47.31
N LEU A 6 -12.35 2.50 47.10
CA LEU A 6 -11.51 2.59 45.91
C LEU A 6 -10.53 1.40 45.81
N LEU A 7 -9.93 0.97 46.92
CA LEU A 7 -9.10 -0.23 47.00
C LEU A 7 -9.92 -1.50 46.75
N GLY A 8 -11.15 -1.54 47.26
CA GLY A 8 -12.09 -2.64 46.99
C GLY A 8 -12.45 -2.75 45.51
N ILE A 9 -12.73 -1.63 44.84
CA ILE A 9 -12.99 -1.60 43.39
C ILE A 9 -11.76 -2.02 42.60
N SER A 10 -10.57 -1.49 42.93
CA SER A 10 -9.36 -1.79 42.17
C SER A 10 -8.98 -3.27 42.22
N ALA A 11 -9.31 -3.99 43.30
CA ALA A 11 -9.09 -5.43 43.40
C ALA A 11 -9.78 -6.25 42.27
N TYR A 12 -10.88 -5.74 41.71
CA TYR A 12 -11.60 -6.38 40.59
C TYR A 12 -11.11 -5.94 39.21
N LEU A 13 -10.28 -4.89 39.15
CA LEU A 13 -9.75 -4.38 37.89
C LEU A 13 -8.55 -5.21 37.43
N THR A 14 -8.41 -5.35 36.11
CA THR A 14 -7.20 -5.93 35.52
C THR A 14 -5.98 -5.03 35.79
N ILE A 15 -4.78 -5.56 35.57
CA ILE A 15 -3.58 -4.75 35.71
C ILE A 15 -3.58 -3.53 34.76
N VAL A 16 -4.13 -3.64 33.55
CA VAL A 16 -4.20 -2.51 32.61
C VAL A 16 -5.22 -1.47 33.06
N ASP A 17 -6.39 -1.91 33.56
CA ASP A 17 -7.42 -0.98 34.03
C ASP A 17 -6.98 -0.23 35.29
N ARG A 18 -6.23 -0.89 36.19
CA ARG A 18 -5.61 -0.21 37.34
C ARG A 18 -4.61 0.86 36.89
N ALA A 19 -4.00 0.69 35.72
CA ALA A 19 -2.97 1.59 35.20
C ALA A 19 -3.65 2.84 34.68
N VAL A 20 -4.66 2.65 33.84
CA VAL A 20 -5.53 3.73 33.40
C VAL A 20 -6.10 4.48 34.60
N LEU A 21 -6.65 3.76 35.59
CA LEU A 21 -7.18 4.36 36.82
C LEU A 21 -6.13 5.21 37.54
N SER A 22 -4.88 4.72 37.65
CA SER A 22 -3.78 5.46 38.28
C SER A 22 -3.46 6.78 37.57
N LEU A 23 -3.66 6.84 36.24
CA LEU A 23 -3.37 8.01 35.41
C LEU A 23 -4.49 9.06 35.44
N THR A 24 -5.69 8.73 35.93
CA THR A 24 -6.84 9.66 35.95
C THR A 24 -6.69 10.84 36.90
N SER A 25 -5.88 10.74 37.96
CA SER A 25 -5.66 11.85 38.91
C SER A 25 -4.44 11.64 39.79
N LYS A 26 -3.93 12.73 40.37
CA LYS A 26 -2.84 12.69 41.38
C LYS A 26 -3.17 11.78 42.57
N ARG A 27 -4.44 11.73 42.99
CA ARG A 27 -4.89 10.88 44.10
C ARG A 27 -4.83 9.40 43.72
N MET A 28 -5.28 9.03 42.52
CA MET A 28 -5.22 7.65 42.07
C MET A 28 -3.78 7.21 41.81
N TRP A 29 -2.94 8.11 41.29
CA TRP A 29 -1.50 7.88 41.14
C TRP A 29 -0.84 7.59 42.50
N ALA A 30 -1.11 8.40 43.52
CA ALA A 30 -0.59 8.15 44.86
C ALA A 30 -1.11 6.84 45.50
N MET A 31 -2.28 6.36 45.08
CA MET A 31 -2.86 5.12 45.60
C MET A 31 -2.39 3.86 44.87
N PHE A 32 -2.13 3.95 43.56
CA PHE A 32 -1.94 2.77 42.69
C PHE A 32 -0.64 2.81 41.86
N GLY A 33 0.01 3.97 41.74
CA GLY A 33 1.18 4.21 40.89
C GLY A 33 2.52 3.90 41.55
N HIS A 34 2.59 3.77 42.88
CA HIS A 34 3.85 3.54 43.61
C HIS A 34 4.52 2.20 43.31
N ASP A 35 3.75 1.20 42.87
CA ASP A 35 4.27 -0.15 42.69
C ASP A 35 5.11 -0.34 41.40
N ASN A 36 5.39 0.73 40.61
CA ASN A 36 6.24 0.76 39.40
C ASN A 36 5.96 -0.31 38.30
N TRP A 37 4.96 -1.16 38.50
CA TRP A 37 4.58 -2.27 37.63
C TRP A 37 4.23 -1.82 36.22
N LEU A 38 3.82 -0.56 36.04
CA LEU A 38 3.64 0.11 34.74
C LEU A 38 4.88 0.00 33.84
N LEU A 39 6.08 0.13 34.40
CA LEU A 39 7.35 0.01 33.68
C LEU A 39 7.80 -1.45 33.52
N SER A 40 7.21 -2.36 34.29
CA SER A 40 7.50 -3.80 34.29
C SER A 40 6.42 -4.64 33.61
N LEU A 41 5.45 -4.00 32.95
CA LEU A 41 4.38 -4.70 32.25
C LEU A 41 4.96 -5.62 31.17
N PRO A 42 4.50 -6.87 31.07
CA PRO A 42 4.74 -7.69 29.91
C PRO A 42 4.35 -6.95 28.64
N SER A 43 5.11 -7.17 27.56
CA SER A 43 4.97 -6.46 26.28
C SER A 43 3.51 -6.38 25.77
N HIS A 44 2.73 -7.45 25.89
CA HIS A 44 1.32 -7.46 25.47
C HIS A 44 0.41 -6.56 26.34
N LYS A 45 0.64 -6.48 27.66
CA LYS A 45 -0.10 -5.59 28.57
C LYS A 45 0.31 -4.13 28.41
N LYS A 46 1.59 -3.89 28.13
CA LYS A 46 2.07 -2.55 27.78
C LYS A 46 1.37 -2.04 26.52
N LEU A 47 1.29 -2.87 25.48
CA LEU A 47 0.61 -2.52 24.24
C LEU A 47 -0.90 -2.27 24.44
N GLU A 48 -1.56 -3.10 25.26
CA GLU A 48 -2.98 -2.94 25.63
C GLU A 48 -3.22 -1.58 26.31
N LEU A 49 -2.39 -1.22 27.30
CA LEU A 49 -2.45 0.09 27.96
C LEU A 49 -2.22 1.24 26.99
N LEU A 50 -1.17 1.18 26.17
CA LEU A 50 -0.85 2.25 25.22
C LEU A 50 -1.95 2.42 24.17
N SER A 51 -2.61 1.32 23.76
CA SER A 51 -3.73 1.37 22.81
C SER A 51 -4.97 2.04 23.42
N LEU A 52 -5.19 1.88 24.72
CA LEU A 52 -6.25 2.62 25.43
C LEU A 52 -5.91 4.11 25.51
N LEU A 53 -4.65 4.45 25.84
CA LEU A 53 -4.20 5.84 25.90
C LEU A 53 -4.28 6.52 24.53
N GLU A 54 -3.95 5.83 23.44
CA GLU A 54 -4.09 6.35 22.08
C GLU A 54 -5.52 6.75 21.73
N ARG A 55 -6.53 6.06 22.28
CA ARG A 55 -7.95 6.38 22.07
C ARG A 55 -8.43 7.59 22.86
N ASP A 56 -7.71 7.96 23.91
CA ASP A 56 -8.10 9.04 24.84
C ASP A 56 -7.37 10.37 24.53
N VAL A 57 -6.39 10.34 23.62
CA VAL A 57 -5.77 11.56 23.08
C VAL A 57 -6.82 12.28 22.25
N SER A 58 -7.10 13.54 22.60
CA SER A 58 -8.00 14.41 21.83
C SER A 58 -7.47 14.59 20.42
N GLU A 59 -8.34 14.52 19.44
CA GLU A 59 -8.00 14.66 18.02
C GLU A 59 -7.32 16.01 17.70
N ASP A 60 -7.53 17.01 18.56
CA ASP A 60 -7.01 18.38 18.44
C ASP A 60 -5.55 18.51 18.90
N GLU A 61 -5.06 17.55 19.70
CA GLU A 61 -3.65 17.45 20.03
C GLU A 61 -3.03 16.54 18.98
N ILE A 62 -2.22 17.12 18.09
CA ILE A 62 -1.37 16.44 17.08
C ILE A 62 -0.33 15.59 17.83
N GLY A 63 -0.84 14.59 18.53
CA GLY A 63 -0.18 13.90 19.61
C GLY A 63 0.45 12.65 19.06
N ASN A 64 1.64 12.37 19.58
CA ASN A 64 2.42 11.20 19.27
C ASN A 64 1.56 9.94 19.01
N ILE A 65 1.87 9.18 17.96
CA ILE A 65 1.14 8.00 17.50
C ILE A 65 1.76 6.74 18.07
N LEU A 66 0.93 5.80 18.53
CA LEU A 66 1.42 4.53 19.05
C LEU A 66 2.06 3.72 17.93
N CYS A 67 3.36 3.52 18.06
CA CYS A 67 4.09 2.55 17.27
C CYS A 67 3.99 1.18 17.94
N ARG A 68 3.18 0.29 17.38
CA ARG A 68 2.96 -1.05 17.95
C ARG A 68 4.23 -1.91 18.00
N PRO A 69 5.13 -1.88 16.98
CA PRO A 69 6.43 -2.55 17.08
C PRO A 69 7.30 -2.01 18.23
N CYS A 70 7.40 -0.68 18.38
CA CYS A 70 8.25 -0.07 19.40
C CYS A 70 7.60 -0.01 20.80
N GLN A 71 6.27 -0.14 20.87
CA GLN A 71 5.45 0.04 22.08
C GLN A 71 5.74 1.35 22.80
N ILE A 72 5.80 2.43 22.03
CA ILE A 72 5.94 3.81 22.48
C ILE A 72 5.17 4.71 21.50
N PHE A 73 4.84 5.91 21.95
CA PHE A 73 4.30 6.94 21.08
C PHE A 73 5.43 7.68 20.35
N HIS A 74 5.29 7.84 19.03
CA HIS A 74 6.21 8.60 18.19
C HIS A 74 5.55 9.87 17.69
N ASP A 75 6.28 10.98 17.73
CA ASP A 75 5.91 12.17 17.00
C ASP A 75 5.74 11.83 15.49
N PRO A 76 4.62 12.22 14.86
CA PRO A 76 4.37 11.97 13.44
C PRO A 76 5.48 12.55 12.54
N ASP A 77 5.99 13.75 12.86
CA ASP A 77 7.00 14.46 12.08
C ASP A 77 8.36 13.76 12.14
N LEU A 78 8.62 13.02 13.24
CA LEU A 78 9.79 12.16 13.35
C LEU A 78 9.74 10.95 12.39
N SER A 79 8.60 10.68 11.76
CA SER A 79 8.49 9.71 10.67
C SER A 79 8.86 10.31 9.30
N TRP A 80 8.88 11.65 9.15
CA TRP A 80 9.34 12.33 7.93
C TRP A 80 10.87 12.20 7.83
N PRO A 81 11.44 11.69 6.72
CA PRO A 81 12.87 11.84 6.49
C PRO A 81 13.14 13.30 6.17
N SER A 82 13.66 14.06 7.13
CA SER A 82 14.19 15.40 6.84
C SER A 82 15.48 15.20 6.05
N SER A 83 15.45 15.46 4.75
CA SER A 83 16.69 15.44 3.97
C SER A 83 17.51 16.69 4.33
N LYS A 84 18.68 16.46 4.95
CA LYS A 84 19.98 16.99 4.46
C LYS A 84 21.20 16.64 5.33
N SER A 85 21.07 16.18 6.58
CA SER A 85 22.22 15.61 7.32
C SER A 85 21.81 14.94 8.64
N ALA A 86 21.61 13.62 8.66
CA ALA A 86 21.25 12.86 9.87
C ALA A 86 21.81 11.43 9.89
N ASN A 87 23.02 11.24 9.33
CA ASN A 87 23.48 9.92 8.88
C ASN A 87 23.68 8.83 9.94
N ASP A 88 23.70 9.11 11.26
CA ASP A 88 23.91 8.05 12.26
C ASP A 88 22.81 7.86 13.31
N ARG A 89 21.92 8.84 13.52
CA ARG A 89 20.86 8.74 14.55
C ARG A 89 19.50 8.32 14.00
N GLU A 90 19.25 8.53 12.72
CA GLU A 90 17.98 8.15 12.08
C GLU A 90 17.90 6.65 11.75
N TYR A 91 19.01 6.00 11.41
CA TYR A 91 19.07 4.55 11.14
C TYR A 91 18.88 3.66 12.39
N ASN A 92 19.09 4.23 13.57
CA ASN A 92 18.99 3.51 14.85
C ASN A 92 17.59 3.58 15.50
N ARG A 93 16.59 4.18 14.83
CA ARG A 93 15.21 4.18 15.33
C ARG A 93 14.58 2.81 15.06
N PRO A 94 14.09 2.07 16.08
CA PRO A 94 13.49 0.75 15.86
C PRO A 94 12.27 0.76 14.93
N CYS A 95 11.56 1.88 14.81
CA CYS A 95 10.46 2.05 13.83
C CYS A 95 10.94 2.17 12.38
N ARG A 96 12.21 2.50 12.15
CA ARG A 96 12.85 2.45 10.83
C ARG A 96 13.60 1.14 10.59
N GLN A 97 13.75 0.30 11.62
CA GLN A 97 14.32 -1.03 11.51
C GLN A 97 13.24 -2.03 11.07
N GLU A 98 13.68 -3.09 10.42
CA GLU A 98 12.78 -4.14 9.96
C GLU A 98 12.25 -4.93 11.16
N PRO A 99 10.91 -5.00 11.36
CA PRO A 99 10.36 -5.67 12.53
C PRO A 99 10.62 -7.17 12.47
N ALA A 100 10.74 -7.81 13.64
CA ALA A 100 10.90 -9.27 13.74
C ALA A 100 9.75 -10.04 13.07
N ASN A 101 8.55 -9.47 13.05
CA ASN A 101 7.41 -9.97 12.29
C ASN A 101 7.22 -9.13 11.00
N PRO A 102 7.44 -9.69 9.80
CA PRO A 102 7.26 -8.97 8.53
C PRO A 102 5.86 -8.38 8.33
N ARG A 103 4.82 -8.95 8.95
CA ARG A 103 3.44 -8.42 8.86
C ARG A 103 3.26 -7.08 9.56
N GLN A 104 4.22 -6.67 10.41
CA GLN A 104 4.18 -5.42 11.16
C GLN A 104 5.09 -4.34 10.55
N ARG A 105 5.51 -4.52 9.29
CA ARG A 105 6.39 -3.58 8.60
C ARG A 105 5.71 -2.22 8.45
N LEU A 106 6.42 -1.15 8.81
CA LEU A 106 5.90 0.22 8.78
C LEU A 106 6.15 0.93 7.44
N LEU A 107 7.02 0.37 6.60
CA LEU A 107 7.30 0.86 5.25
C LEU A 107 6.56 0.00 4.25
N SER A 108 5.65 0.60 3.47
CA SER A 108 5.03 -0.08 2.34
C SER A 108 6.03 -0.22 1.19
N PRO A 109 6.12 -1.37 0.51
CA PRO A 109 6.94 -1.50 -0.71
C PRO A 109 6.38 -0.68 -1.88
N TYR A 110 5.15 -0.17 -1.76
CA TYR A 110 4.45 0.53 -2.83
C TYR A 110 4.32 2.04 -2.60
N LEU A 111 4.82 2.53 -1.48
CA LEU A 111 4.89 3.96 -1.21
C LEU A 111 6.35 4.40 -1.27
N HIS A 112 6.57 5.66 -1.62
CA HIS A 112 7.91 6.24 -1.52
C HIS A 112 8.40 6.14 -0.07
N ARG A 113 9.70 5.94 0.15
CA ARG A 113 10.27 5.68 1.49
C ARG A 113 10.04 6.80 2.50
N SER A 114 9.66 7.99 2.05
CA SER A 114 9.22 9.10 2.91
C SER A 114 7.84 8.89 3.52
N TYR A 115 7.03 7.97 2.99
CA TYR A 115 5.70 7.66 3.47
C TYR A 115 5.72 6.42 4.37
N HIS A 116 5.71 6.70 5.66
CA HIS A 116 5.70 5.71 6.73
C HIS A 116 4.28 5.42 7.21
N PHE A 117 4.00 4.22 7.73
CA PHE A 117 2.68 3.85 8.23
C PHE A 117 2.15 4.83 9.28
N ASN A 118 2.99 5.28 10.22
CA ASN A 118 2.57 6.26 11.23
C ASN A 118 2.19 7.60 10.60
N LEU A 119 2.82 8.01 9.49
CA LEU A 119 2.40 9.20 8.76
C LEU A 119 1.00 9.01 8.19
N PHE A 120 0.77 7.89 7.50
CA PHE A 120 -0.55 7.54 6.98
C PHE A 120 -1.61 7.51 8.10
N LYS A 121 -1.31 6.84 9.21
CA LYS A 121 -2.18 6.78 10.39
C LYS A 121 -2.51 8.16 10.96
N ASN A 122 -1.50 9.03 11.07
CA ASN A 122 -1.70 10.40 11.53
C ASN A 122 -2.73 11.10 10.67
N THR A 123 -2.52 11.02 9.37
CA THR A 123 -3.33 11.76 8.43
C THR A 123 -4.77 11.25 8.39
N GLU A 124 -4.99 9.93 8.51
CA GLU A 124 -6.35 9.38 8.64
C GLU A 124 -7.02 9.73 9.96
N ALA A 125 -6.29 9.75 11.07
CA ALA A 125 -6.83 10.20 12.36
C ALA A 125 -7.32 11.64 12.24
N TYR A 126 -6.52 12.49 11.62
CA TYR A 126 -6.83 13.89 11.39
C TYR A 126 -8.02 14.12 10.45
N ARG A 127 -8.14 13.31 9.39
CA ARG A 127 -9.29 13.37 8.49
C ARG A 127 -10.61 13.06 9.21
N ARG A 128 -10.59 12.15 10.20
CA ARG A 128 -11.79 11.73 10.96
C ARG A 128 -12.30 12.82 11.88
N SER A 129 -11.41 13.67 12.39
CA SER A 129 -11.75 14.74 13.32
C SER A 129 -12.43 15.96 12.67
N LYS A 130 -12.46 16.02 11.34
CA LYS A 130 -13.07 17.11 10.54
C LYS A 130 -12.43 18.50 10.73
N GLU A 131 -11.34 18.60 11.48
CA GLU A 131 -10.63 19.86 11.75
C GLU A 131 -9.38 20.01 10.88
N SER A 132 -9.51 19.90 9.56
CA SER A 132 -8.35 20.02 8.66
C SER A 132 -8.04 21.48 8.24
N PRO A 133 -6.82 22.02 8.47
CA PRO A 133 -6.26 23.21 7.84
C PRO A 133 -5.77 22.88 6.43
N TYR A 134 -5.77 21.61 6.05
CA TYR A 134 -5.38 21.11 4.74
C TYR A 134 -6.62 20.63 3.99
N ASP A 135 -6.87 21.23 2.83
CA ASP A 135 -7.99 20.87 1.98
C ASP A 135 -7.94 19.37 1.64
N VAL A 136 -9.08 18.69 1.69
CA VAL A 136 -9.23 17.23 1.63
C VAL A 136 -8.75 16.65 0.28
N ASP A 137 -8.57 17.52 -0.71
CA ASP A 137 -8.00 17.20 -2.02
C ASP A 137 -6.46 17.10 -2.05
N GLN A 138 -5.77 17.40 -0.94
CA GLN A 138 -4.30 17.52 -0.89
C GLN A 138 -3.57 16.38 -0.17
N LEU A 139 -4.23 15.26 0.11
CA LEU A 139 -3.54 14.02 0.48
C LEU A 139 -2.88 13.37 -0.75
N TYR A 140 -1.93 14.14 -1.29
CA TYR A 140 -0.73 13.74 -2.02
C TYR A 140 -0.97 13.00 -3.34
N LEU A 141 -1.42 13.75 -4.36
CA LEU A 141 -0.93 13.62 -5.74
C LEU A 141 0.58 13.90 -5.76
N VAL A 142 1.36 13.03 -5.13
CA VAL A 142 2.79 12.97 -5.34
C VAL A 142 2.97 12.09 -6.57
N GLU A 143 2.64 12.67 -7.73
CA GLU A 143 3.12 12.16 -9.00
C GLU A 143 4.63 12.30 -8.97
N LEU A 144 5.30 11.20 -8.65
CA LEU A 144 6.74 11.06 -8.81
C LEU A 144 6.96 10.26 -10.08
N PRO A 145 6.89 10.89 -11.27
CA PRO A 145 7.30 10.21 -12.47
C PRO A 145 8.77 9.87 -12.31
N THR A 146 9.06 8.57 -12.34
CA THR A 146 10.43 8.06 -12.39
C THR A 146 10.60 7.40 -13.75
N SER A 147 11.47 7.96 -14.59
CA SER A 147 11.79 7.40 -15.91
C SER A 147 13.06 6.55 -15.81
N TYR A 148 13.03 5.42 -16.50
CA TYR A 148 14.11 4.47 -16.64
C TYR A 148 14.29 4.17 -18.13
N GLY A 149 15.47 4.43 -18.66
CA GLY A 149 15.81 4.18 -20.06
C GLY A 149 16.89 3.11 -20.20
N HIS A 150 16.90 2.43 -21.35
CA HIS A 150 18.06 1.65 -21.78
C HIS A 150 19.15 2.56 -22.36
N GLU A 151 20.42 2.14 -22.34
CA GLU A 151 21.60 2.93 -22.79
C GLU A 151 21.49 3.50 -24.22
N ASN A 152 20.59 2.96 -25.05
CA ASN A 152 20.42 3.34 -26.45
C ASN A 152 19.05 4.02 -26.73
N GLU A 153 18.29 4.42 -25.70
CA GLU A 153 16.93 5.00 -25.81
C GLU A 153 15.89 4.12 -26.53
N LYS A 154 16.20 2.84 -26.74
CA LYS A 154 15.37 1.87 -27.45
C LYS A 154 14.11 1.43 -26.71
N ALA A 155 14.13 1.61 -25.39
CA ALA A 155 13.04 1.28 -24.50
C ALA A 155 13.03 2.25 -23.33
N GLU A 156 11.85 2.70 -22.95
CA GLU A 156 11.60 3.58 -21.82
C GLU A 156 10.48 2.99 -20.95
N VAL A 157 10.71 3.04 -19.64
CA VAL A 157 9.73 2.74 -18.61
C VAL A 157 9.52 3.98 -17.77
N VAL A 158 8.30 4.51 -17.76
CA VAL A 158 7.93 5.63 -16.90
C VAL A 158 6.94 5.12 -15.86
N GLN A 159 7.32 5.17 -14.58
CA GLN A 159 6.43 4.83 -13.49
C GLN A 159 5.92 6.09 -12.79
N THR A 160 4.60 6.20 -12.69
CA THR A 160 3.91 7.24 -11.92
C THR A 160 3.15 6.58 -10.78
N MET A 161 3.35 7.08 -9.57
CA MET A 161 2.57 6.69 -8.40
C MET A 161 1.61 7.81 -8.02
N THR A 162 0.41 7.46 -7.60
CA THR A 162 -0.56 8.39 -7.01
C THR A 162 -1.17 7.74 -5.78
N CYS A 163 -1.30 8.49 -4.70
CA CYS A 163 -1.88 8.00 -3.46
C CYS A 163 -3.12 8.84 -3.13
N ARG A 164 -4.22 8.21 -2.69
CA ARG A 164 -5.44 8.91 -2.29
C ARG A 164 -6.13 8.20 -1.15
N ALA A 165 -6.71 8.96 -0.22
CA ALA A 165 -7.62 8.44 0.77
C ALA A 165 -9.03 8.30 0.18
N SER A 166 -9.73 7.24 0.55
CA SER A 166 -11.11 7.01 0.14
C SER A 166 -12.10 7.76 1.01
N LYS A 167 -13.37 7.81 0.58
CA LYS A 167 -14.48 8.35 1.40
C LYS A 167 -14.56 7.62 2.75
N ASP A 168 -14.29 6.32 2.77
CA ASP A 168 -14.30 5.47 3.95
C ASP A 168 -12.99 5.50 4.77
N GLY A 169 -12.01 6.30 4.32
CA GLY A 169 -10.71 6.44 4.98
C GLY A 169 -9.69 5.38 4.66
N GLU A 170 -9.84 4.70 3.52
CA GLU A 170 -8.88 3.70 3.08
C GLU A 170 -7.86 4.31 2.13
N LEU A 171 -6.58 4.01 2.33
CA LEU A 171 -5.53 4.50 1.45
C LEU A 171 -5.39 3.63 0.22
N ILE A 172 -5.60 4.24 -0.94
CA ILE A 172 -5.47 3.59 -2.23
C ILE A 172 -4.25 4.17 -2.95
N VAL A 173 -3.33 3.28 -3.31
CA VAL A 173 -2.18 3.61 -4.15
C VAL A 173 -2.47 3.13 -5.57
N LYS A 174 -2.43 4.06 -6.53
CA LYS A 174 -2.40 3.76 -7.96
C LYS A 174 -0.95 3.81 -8.42
N THR A 175 -0.48 2.76 -9.07
CA THR A 175 0.79 2.75 -9.80
C THR A 175 0.49 2.56 -11.27
N VAL A 176 1.02 3.44 -12.10
CA VAL A 176 0.95 3.40 -13.56
C VAL A 176 2.37 3.22 -14.07
N THR A 177 2.61 2.19 -14.87
CA THR A 177 3.89 1.94 -15.51
C THR A 177 3.66 1.97 -17.02
N ASP A 178 4.05 3.08 -17.65
CA ASP A 178 4.01 3.28 -19.08
C ASP A 178 5.28 2.66 -19.70
N LEU A 179 5.08 1.75 -20.63
CA LEU A 179 6.12 1.02 -21.37
C LEU A 179 6.13 1.51 -22.82
N SER A 180 7.28 1.96 -23.28
CA SER A 180 7.48 2.42 -24.66
C SER A 180 8.71 1.73 -25.25
N ALA A 181 8.53 1.02 -26.35
CA ALA A 181 9.62 0.42 -27.12
C ALA A 181 9.17 0.16 -28.55
N ASP A 182 10.13 0.13 -29.47
CA ASP A 182 9.91 -0.47 -30.78
C ASP A 182 9.73 -1.99 -30.63
N LYS A 183 9.00 -2.60 -31.57
CA LYS A 183 8.71 -4.04 -31.55
C LYS A 183 9.99 -4.86 -31.32
N ASP A 184 11.05 -4.64 -32.09
CA ASP A 184 12.26 -5.47 -31.97
C ASP A 184 13.03 -5.27 -30.64
N ASP A 185 12.70 -4.21 -29.90
CA ASP A 185 13.41 -3.77 -28.68
C ASP A 185 12.62 -4.05 -27.38
N VAL A 186 11.45 -4.70 -27.46
CA VAL A 186 10.58 -5.04 -26.29
C VAL A 186 11.31 -5.84 -25.21
N HIS A 187 12.28 -6.67 -25.59
CA HIS A 187 13.08 -7.44 -24.65
C HIS A 187 13.86 -6.57 -23.65
N TYR A 188 14.18 -5.32 -24.01
CA TYR A 188 14.83 -4.37 -23.10
C TYR A 188 13.88 -3.86 -22.01
N LEU A 189 12.56 -3.81 -22.26
CA LEU A 189 11.59 -3.37 -21.23
C LEU A 189 11.64 -4.28 -20.01
N TYR A 190 11.68 -5.59 -20.22
CA TYR A 190 11.77 -6.54 -19.11
C TYR A 190 13.08 -6.38 -18.32
N GLN A 191 14.21 -6.15 -19.01
CA GLN A 191 15.49 -5.91 -18.34
C GLN A 191 15.44 -4.64 -17.49
N ILE A 192 14.87 -3.54 -18.00
CA ILE A 192 14.68 -2.30 -17.24
C ILE A 192 13.80 -2.56 -16.01
N LEU A 193 12.69 -3.27 -16.16
CA LEU A 193 11.81 -3.61 -15.04
C LEU A 193 12.54 -4.47 -13.99
N ALA A 194 13.30 -5.48 -14.41
CA ALA A 194 14.05 -6.36 -13.52
C ALA A 194 15.14 -5.62 -12.74
N TRP A 195 15.96 -4.81 -13.41
CA TRP A 195 17.03 -4.03 -12.76
C TRP A 195 16.49 -3.03 -11.74
N ASN A 196 15.27 -2.53 -11.94
CA ASN A 196 14.63 -1.56 -11.06
C ASN A 196 13.62 -2.18 -10.08
N ASN A 197 13.51 -3.51 -10.00
CA ASN A 197 12.54 -4.24 -9.17
C ASN A 197 11.07 -3.84 -9.43
N LEU A 198 10.72 -3.59 -10.69
CA LEU A 198 9.38 -3.20 -11.16
C LEU A 198 8.61 -4.33 -11.85
N THR A 199 9.18 -5.53 -11.97
CA THR A 199 8.48 -6.72 -12.52
C THR A 199 7.27 -7.14 -11.67
N PRO A 200 7.29 -7.03 -10.33
CA PRO A 200 6.13 -7.42 -9.54
C PRO A 200 5.05 -6.34 -9.54
N CYS A 201 3.82 -6.70 -9.90
CA CYS A 201 2.63 -5.89 -9.64
C CYS A 201 2.40 -5.74 -8.12
N CYS A 202 2.55 -6.87 -7.41
CA CYS A 202 2.61 -6.95 -5.95
C CYS A 202 3.52 -8.12 -5.54
N GLY A 203 3.73 -8.33 -4.24
CA GLY A 203 4.53 -9.47 -3.74
C GLY A 203 4.02 -10.87 -4.10
N HIS A 204 2.89 -10.98 -4.81
CA HIS A 204 2.25 -12.24 -5.22
C HIS A 204 2.02 -12.37 -6.73
N VAL A 205 2.08 -11.26 -7.47
CA VAL A 205 1.73 -11.19 -8.90
C VAL A 205 2.87 -10.51 -9.63
N ASP A 206 3.42 -11.19 -10.64
CA ASP A 206 4.42 -10.66 -11.55
C ASP A 206 3.78 -10.31 -12.89
N TRP A 207 4.12 -9.15 -13.45
CA TRP A 207 3.58 -8.67 -14.72
C TRP A 207 3.87 -9.61 -15.90
N GLU A 208 5.06 -10.21 -15.94
CA GLU A 208 5.44 -11.14 -16.99
C GLU A 208 4.60 -12.42 -16.92
N ALA A 209 4.33 -12.90 -15.70
CA ALA A 209 3.53 -14.10 -15.50
C ALA A 209 2.06 -13.91 -15.92
N VAL A 210 1.47 -12.74 -15.64
CA VAL A 210 0.04 -12.47 -15.94
C VAL A 210 -0.19 -11.93 -17.35
N TYR A 211 0.75 -11.17 -17.91
CA TYR A 211 0.66 -10.62 -19.27
C TYR A 211 1.90 -10.98 -20.09
N PRO A 212 2.17 -12.27 -20.32
CA PRO A 212 3.39 -12.71 -21.01
C PRO A 212 3.46 -12.16 -22.43
N PHE A 213 2.34 -11.88 -23.08
CA PHE A 213 2.28 -11.34 -24.45
C PHE A 213 2.84 -9.92 -24.59
N ILE A 214 2.95 -9.18 -23.47
CA ILE A 214 3.57 -7.85 -23.46
C ILE A 214 5.09 -7.99 -23.58
N PHE A 215 5.68 -9.04 -23.01
CA PHE A 215 7.14 -9.18 -22.86
C PHE A 215 7.75 -10.26 -23.75
N GLN A 216 6.98 -11.28 -24.12
CA GLN A 216 7.43 -12.45 -24.86
C GLN A 216 6.88 -12.44 -26.29
N GLN A 217 7.68 -11.96 -27.23
CA GLN A 217 7.30 -11.87 -28.64
C GLN A 217 7.26 -13.21 -29.37
N ASN A 218 8.02 -14.18 -28.85
CA ASN A 218 8.12 -15.53 -29.39
C ASN A 218 7.53 -16.57 -28.44
N MET A 219 6.35 -16.27 -27.86
CA MET A 219 5.70 -17.17 -26.92
C MET A 219 5.41 -18.52 -27.60
N GLN A 220 6.24 -19.52 -27.31
CA GLN A 220 5.95 -20.90 -27.64
C GLN A 220 4.97 -21.41 -26.59
N TYR A 221 3.92 -22.11 -27.02
CA TYR A 221 2.98 -22.71 -26.08
C TYR A 221 3.75 -23.58 -25.07
N PRO A 222 3.50 -23.43 -23.76
CA PRO A 222 4.04 -24.33 -22.77
C PRO A 222 3.67 -25.76 -23.15
N THR A 223 4.67 -26.61 -23.39
CA THR A 223 4.45 -28.03 -23.69
C THR A 223 4.20 -28.83 -22.41
N ASP A 224 4.52 -28.28 -21.23
CA ASP A 224 4.23 -28.90 -19.94
C ASP A 224 2.74 -28.79 -19.61
N PRO A 225 2.03 -29.91 -19.39
CA PRO A 225 0.61 -29.93 -19.00
C PRO A 225 0.27 -29.13 -17.73
N LYS A 226 1.21 -28.96 -16.79
CA LYS A 226 1.00 -28.19 -15.55
C LYS A 226 1.06 -26.68 -15.78
N GLU A 227 2.02 -26.23 -16.59
CA GLU A 227 2.09 -24.83 -17.03
C GLU A 227 0.90 -24.53 -17.95
N ALA A 228 0.57 -25.43 -18.87
CA ALA A 228 -0.60 -25.32 -19.73
C ALA A 228 -1.94 -25.31 -18.97
N ALA A 229 -2.02 -25.86 -17.75
CA ALA A 229 -3.21 -25.78 -16.90
C ALA A 229 -3.35 -24.41 -16.22
N ILE A 230 -2.23 -23.79 -15.78
CA ILE A 230 -2.20 -22.44 -15.22
C ILE A 230 -2.51 -21.41 -16.33
N TYR A 231 -1.88 -21.58 -17.49
CA TYR A 231 -2.12 -20.77 -18.68
C TYR A 231 -3.49 -21.04 -19.31
N GLY A 232 -3.98 -22.28 -19.30
CA GLY A 232 -5.27 -22.67 -19.89
C GLY A 232 -6.50 -22.15 -19.16
N GLN A 233 -6.37 -21.74 -17.89
CA GLN A 233 -7.43 -20.99 -17.18
C GLN A 233 -7.45 -19.50 -17.53
N LEU A 234 -6.31 -18.92 -17.91
CA LEU A 234 -6.18 -17.52 -18.33
C LEU A 234 -6.37 -17.32 -19.84
N LEU A 235 -6.21 -18.38 -20.64
CA LEU A 235 -5.98 -18.28 -22.08
C LEU A 235 -6.82 -19.33 -22.81
N ALA A 236 -8.02 -18.95 -23.22
CA ALA A 236 -8.73 -19.71 -24.24
C ALA A 236 -7.87 -19.71 -25.52
N ARG A 237 -7.85 -20.86 -26.22
CA ARG A 237 -6.94 -21.19 -27.33
C ARG A 237 -6.95 -20.17 -28.49
N ASP A 238 -8.02 -19.37 -28.61
CA ASP A 238 -8.20 -18.35 -29.66
C ASP A 238 -7.68 -16.95 -29.28
N ASP A 239 -7.57 -16.63 -27.99
CA ASP A 239 -7.23 -15.27 -27.54
C ASP A 239 -5.71 -15.00 -27.67
N LEU A 240 -4.85 -15.99 -27.38
CA LEU A 240 -3.39 -15.88 -27.56
C LEU A 240 -2.94 -15.69 -29.00
N MET A 241 -3.66 -16.27 -29.97
CA MET A 241 -3.35 -16.09 -31.40
C MET A 241 -3.63 -14.65 -31.86
N ARG A 242 -4.53 -13.93 -31.16
CA ARG A 242 -5.01 -12.58 -31.50
C ARG A 242 -4.18 -11.45 -30.88
N ILE A 243 -3.32 -11.74 -29.89
CA ILE A 243 -2.51 -10.74 -29.16
C ILE A 243 -1.04 -10.72 -29.62
N ARG A 244 -0.71 -11.48 -30.68
CA ARG A 244 0.68 -11.70 -31.14
C ARG A 244 1.48 -10.46 -31.53
N ASP A 245 0.85 -9.29 -31.62
CA ASP A 245 1.54 -8.06 -31.98
C ASP A 245 1.00 -6.85 -31.22
N ILE A 246 0.89 -6.96 -29.88
CA ILE A 246 0.44 -5.82 -29.06
C ILE A 246 1.28 -4.57 -29.31
N TRP A 247 2.53 -4.68 -29.74
CA TRP A 247 3.43 -3.54 -30.01
C TRP A 247 3.29 -2.93 -31.41
N ASN A 248 2.44 -3.48 -32.27
CA ASN A 248 2.21 -2.95 -33.62
C ASN A 248 0.95 -2.09 -33.65
N PRO A 249 1.07 -0.76 -33.84
CA PRO A 249 -0.09 0.15 -33.92
C PRO A 249 -1.07 -0.20 -35.04
N ALA A 250 -0.62 -0.88 -36.09
CA ALA A 250 -1.49 -1.31 -37.20
C ALA A 250 -2.42 -2.49 -36.82
N VAL A 251 -2.19 -3.11 -35.65
CA VAL A 251 -2.99 -4.21 -35.13
C VAL A 251 -3.71 -3.72 -33.88
N GLU A 252 -5.04 -3.74 -33.90
CA GLU A 252 -5.83 -3.52 -32.69
C GLU A 252 -5.73 -4.76 -31.77
N PRO A 253 -5.23 -4.64 -30.54
CA PRO A 253 -5.18 -5.74 -29.59
C PRO A 253 -6.62 -6.13 -29.20
N GLN A 254 -7.16 -7.17 -29.82
CA GLN A 254 -8.47 -7.70 -29.43
C GLN A 254 -8.34 -8.58 -28.18
N LEU A 255 -8.26 -7.95 -27.01
CA LEU A 255 -8.39 -8.62 -25.71
C LEU A 255 -9.62 -8.05 -24.99
N SER A 256 -10.79 -8.61 -25.27
CA SER A 256 -11.97 -8.41 -24.42
C SER A 256 -11.84 -9.33 -23.21
N LEU A 257 -11.23 -8.85 -22.13
CA LEU A 257 -11.20 -9.55 -20.83
C LEU A 257 -12.61 -9.59 -20.21
N GLY A 258 -13.54 -10.31 -20.83
CA GLY A 258 -14.91 -10.48 -20.32
C GLY A 258 -15.61 -9.16 -19.95
N ASN A 259 -16.67 -9.27 -19.16
CA ASN A 259 -17.40 -8.10 -18.64
C ASN A 259 -16.66 -7.41 -17.46
N GLU A 260 -15.48 -7.89 -17.06
CA GLU A 260 -14.76 -7.42 -15.88
C GLU A 260 -13.57 -6.54 -16.26
N ARG A 261 -13.62 -5.25 -15.91
CA ARG A 261 -12.60 -4.26 -16.29
C ARG A 261 -11.22 -4.45 -15.64
N MET A 262 -11.08 -5.32 -14.63
CA MET A 262 -9.86 -5.45 -13.81
C MET A 262 -9.67 -6.87 -13.27
N ASN A 263 -8.40 -7.30 -13.19
CA ASN A 263 -7.97 -8.50 -12.49
C ASN A 263 -7.68 -8.23 -11.01
N ALA A 264 -7.61 -9.28 -10.19
CA ALA A 264 -7.37 -9.18 -8.76
C ALA A 264 -6.37 -10.21 -8.24
N CYS A 265 -5.48 -9.78 -7.34
CA CYS A 265 -4.66 -10.69 -6.58
C CYS A 265 -5.52 -11.46 -5.56
N ALA A 266 -5.36 -12.79 -5.50
CA ALA A 266 -6.06 -13.65 -4.54
C ALA A 266 -5.53 -13.51 -3.10
N PHE A 267 -4.31 -12.98 -2.92
CA PHE A 267 -3.58 -13.00 -1.65
C PHE A 267 -3.35 -11.63 -1.02
N CYS A 268 -3.67 -10.54 -1.73
CA CYS A 268 -3.65 -9.19 -1.18
C CYS A 268 -4.68 -8.30 -1.88
N TYR A 269 -4.92 -7.13 -1.30
CA TYR A 269 -5.85 -6.14 -1.84
C TYR A 269 -5.22 -5.31 -2.97
N THR A 270 -4.76 -6.01 -4.01
CA THR A 270 -4.28 -5.44 -5.27
C THR A 270 -5.21 -5.79 -6.41
N ASN A 271 -5.70 -4.78 -7.12
CA ASN A 271 -6.31 -4.92 -8.43
C ASN A 271 -5.31 -4.48 -9.49
N TYR A 272 -5.41 -5.06 -10.67
CA TYR A 272 -4.52 -4.70 -11.76
C TYR A 272 -5.18 -4.88 -13.12
N THR A 273 -4.71 -4.10 -14.07
CA THR A 273 -5.14 -4.16 -15.47
C THR A 273 -4.00 -3.67 -16.36
N TYR A 274 -4.17 -3.81 -17.66
CA TYR A 274 -3.32 -3.14 -18.62
C TYR A 274 -4.18 -2.43 -19.65
N GLU A 275 -3.65 -1.36 -20.21
CA GLU A 275 -4.24 -0.57 -21.27
C GLU A 275 -3.17 -0.30 -22.32
N TRP A 276 -3.56 0.17 -23.49
CA TRP A 276 -2.63 0.63 -24.51
C TRP A 276 -3.19 1.86 -25.20
N ARG A 277 -2.30 2.68 -25.73
CA ARG A 277 -2.64 3.80 -26.59
C ARG A 277 -1.61 3.95 -27.69
N ASP A 278 -2.08 4.28 -28.88
CA ASP A 278 -1.22 4.60 -30.01
C ASP A 278 -0.84 6.07 -29.96
N VAL A 279 0.45 6.34 -30.11
CA VAL A 279 1.03 7.68 -30.19
C VAL A 279 1.82 7.77 -31.49
N GLU A 280 1.26 8.46 -32.47
CA GLU A 280 1.81 8.58 -33.82
C GLU A 280 2.08 7.23 -34.52
N LYS A 281 3.29 6.71 -34.40
CA LYS A 281 3.76 5.45 -35.02
C LYS A 281 4.24 4.43 -33.99
N SER A 282 4.12 4.74 -32.70
CA SER A 282 4.49 3.84 -31.61
C SER A 282 3.28 3.56 -30.73
N ARG A 283 3.39 2.52 -29.92
CA ARG A 283 2.36 2.17 -28.93
C ARG A 283 2.95 2.22 -27.55
N ILE A 284 2.22 2.84 -26.65
CA ILE A 284 2.50 2.82 -25.22
C ILE A 284 1.60 1.77 -24.59
N VAL A 285 2.21 0.79 -23.92
CA VAL A 285 1.50 -0.18 -23.11
C VAL A 285 1.57 0.26 -21.65
N ARG A 286 0.41 0.39 -21.02
CA ARG A 286 0.28 0.90 -19.65
C ARG A 286 -0.13 -0.22 -18.71
N LEU A 287 0.71 -0.51 -17.73
CA LEU A 287 0.38 -1.42 -16.64
C LEU A 287 -0.16 -0.62 -15.46
N ILE A 288 -1.36 -0.96 -14.99
CA ILE A 288 -2.03 -0.22 -13.92
C ILE A 288 -2.28 -1.16 -12.75
N SER A 289 -1.88 -0.75 -11.56
CA SER A 289 -2.23 -1.44 -10.32
C SER A 289 -2.83 -0.49 -9.29
N TYR A 290 -3.83 -0.98 -8.56
CA TYR A 290 -4.48 -0.31 -7.46
C TYR A 290 -4.27 -1.15 -6.21
N LYS A 291 -3.76 -0.54 -5.14
CA LYS A 291 -3.42 -1.23 -3.91
C LYS A 291 -4.15 -0.56 -2.76
N ASN A 292 -5.04 -1.30 -2.11
CA ASN A 292 -5.68 -0.84 -0.89
C ASN A 292 -4.80 -1.21 0.31
N LEU A 293 -4.30 -0.18 0.99
CA LEU A 293 -3.42 -0.29 2.15
C LEU A 293 -4.21 -0.25 3.48
N GLY A 294 -5.53 -0.19 3.43
CA GLY A 294 -6.40 -0.20 4.60
C GLY A 294 -6.61 1.19 5.19
N LYS A 295 -7.11 1.24 6.43
CA LYS A 295 -7.55 2.48 7.10
C LYS A 295 -6.48 3.20 7.89
N GLY A 296 -5.29 2.61 7.97
CA GLY A 296 -4.17 3.20 8.70
C GLY A 296 -4.33 3.15 10.22
N GLU A 297 -5.28 2.40 10.75
CA GLU A 297 -5.53 2.34 12.21
C GLU A 297 -4.47 1.48 12.93
N ASP A 298 -4.10 0.37 12.28
CA ASP A 298 -3.19 -0.64 12.79
C ASP A 298 -2.31 -1.21 11.67
N VAL A 299 -1.05 -1.52 11.99
CA VAL A 299 -0.14 -2.28 11.13
C VAL A 299 -0.62 -3.72 10.96
N ASN A 300 -1.45 -4.21 11.88
CA ASN A 300 -2.16 -5.47 11.78
C ASN A 300 -3.46 -5.34 10.96
N ASP A 301 -3.76 -4.18 10.36
CA ASP A 301 -4.83 -4.05 9.37
C ASP A 301 -4.61 -5.12 8.30
N ALA A 302 -5.61 -5.96 8.09
CA ALA A 302 -5.51 -7.10 7.18
C ALA A 302 -5.13 -6.67 5.76
N LYS A 303 -5.59 -5.48 5.32
CA LYS A 303 -5.26 -4.92 4.02
C LYS A 303 -3.80 -4.52 3.96
N TRP A 304 -3.29 -3.79 4.96
CA TRP A 304 -1.87 -3.45 5.10
C TRP A 304 -0.99 -4.71 5.15
N ALA A 305 -1.25 -5.58 6.11
CA ALA A 305 -0.44 -6.77 6.40
C ALA A 305 -0.37 -7.76 5.23
N SER A 306 -1.45 -7.87 4.43
CA SER A 306 -1.51 -8.79 3.29
C SER A 306 -0.39 -8.55 2.26
N HIS A 307 0.06 -7.29 2.12
CA HIS A 307 1.07 -6.90 1.14
C HIS A 307 2.49 -7.32 1.49
N PHE A 308 2.75 -7.71 2.74
CA PHE A 308 4.08 -8.11 3.22
C PHE A 308 4.24 -9.62 3.32
N ASN A 309 3.15 -10.38 3.19
CA ASN A 309 3.20 -11.83 3.31
C ASN A 309 3.57 -12.48 1.97
N TYR A 310 4.84 -12.40 1.57
CA TYR A 310 5.36 -13.02 0.35
C TYR A 310 5.13 -14.55 0.32
N ARG A 311 4.89 -15.19 1.46
CA ARG A 311 4.59 -16.64 1.58
C ARG A 311 3.10 -16.97 1.71
N ALA A 312 2.20 -16.01 1.55
CA ALA A 312 0.75 -16.24 1.66
C ALA A 312 0.25 -17.35 0.72
N TYR A 313 0.90 -17.53 -0.45
CA TYR A 313 0.60 -18.61 -1.39
C TYR A 313 0.88 -20.01 -0.82
N LEU A 314 1.78 -20.15 0.17
CA LEU A 314 2.11 -21.42 0.84
C LEU A 314 1.19 -21.72 2.03
N GLU A 315 0.58 -20.70 2.64
CA GLU A 315 -0.26 -20.83 3.84
C GLU A 315 -1.76 -20.96 3.53
N SER A 316 -2.13 -21.19 2.25
CA SER A 316 -3.46 -21.60 1.75
C SER A 316 -4.66 -20.67 2.04
N GLY A 317 -4.47 -19.45 2.56
CA GLY A 317 -5.54 -18.49 2.74
C GLY A 317 -5.79 -17.61 1.52
N VAL A 318 -6.71 -18.00 0.63
CA VAL A 318 -7.27 -17.07 -0.37
C VAL A 318 -7.96 -15.93 0.40
N ILE A 319 -7.44 -14.72 0.28
CA ILE A 319 -7.96 -13.53 0.99
C ILE A 319 -9.12 -12.90 0.23
N ARG A 320 -9.12 -13.02 -1.10
CA ARG A 320 -10.08 -12.37 -1.99
C ARG A 320 -10.59 -13.34 -3.03
N ARG A 321 -11.89 -13.23 -3.35
CA ARG A 321 -12.51 -14.00 -4.43
C ARG A 321 -12.52 -13.20 -5.71
N ASN A 322 -12.84 -11.90 -5.64
CA ASN A 322 -13.14 -11.06 -6.80
C ASN A 322 -12.50 -9.66 -6.68
N TRP A 323 -12.48 -8.88 -7.77
CA TRP A 323 -11.79 -7.57 -7.82
C TRP A 323 -12.43 -6.46 -6.98
N TRP A 324 -13.71 -6.54 -6.66
CA TRP A 324 -14.36 -5.59 -5.73
C TRP A 324 -14.19 -5.97 -4.26
N ASP A 325 -13.62 -7.13 -3.93
CA ASP A 325 -13.44 -7.52 -2.53
C ASP A 325 -12.40 -6.59 -1.87
N GLY A 326 -12.85 -5.77 -0.92
CA GLY A 326 -12.03 -4.73 -0.32
C GLY A 326 -11.85 -3.47 -1.19
N PHE A 327 -12.60 -3.34 -2.28
CA PHE A 327 -12.75 -2.13 -3.08
C PHE A 327 -14.25 -1.88 -3.34
N HIS A 328 -14.88 -0.98 -2.57
CA HIS A 328 -16.19 -0.40 -2.85
C HIS A 328 -16.36 0.12 -4.29
N SER A 329 -17.55 -0.06 -4.87
CA SER A 329 -17.89 0.35 -6.25
C SER A 329 -17.74 1.86 -6.52
N THR A 330 -17.60 2.69 -5.48
CA THR A 330 -17.34 4.13 -5.56
C THR A 330 -15.85 4.48 -5.63
N TYR A 331 -14.94 3.49 -5.61
CA TYR A 331 -13.51 3.66 -5.94
C TYR A 331 -13.27 3.85 -7.43
N ALA A 332 -14.29 4.32 -8.15
CA ALA A 332 -14.05 5.02 -9.39
C ALA A 332 -13.05 6.13 -9.06
N TRP A 333 -11.77 5.83 -9.30
CA TRP A 333 -10.93 6.73 -10.04
C TRP A 333 -11.69 6.97 -11.35
N ASP A 334 -12.81 7.70 -11.28
CA ASP A 334 -13.29 8.48 -12.38
C ASP A 334 -12.04 9.29 -12.70
N GLU A 335 -11.43 8.93 -13.83
CA GLU A 335 -10.40 9.78 -14.40
C GLU A 335 -10.97 11.19 -14.35
N PRO A 336 -10.17 12.20 -13.92
CA PRO A 336 -10.65 13.58 -14.00
C PRO A 336 -11.21 13.73 -15.41
N ASP A 337 -12.48 14.12 -15.47
CA ASP A 337 -13.21 14.32 -16.71
C ASP A 337 -12.28 15.10 -17.65
N GLU A 338 -12.27 14.77 -18.95
CA GLU A 338 -11.34 15.35 -19.91
C GLU A 338 -11.39 16.90 -19.90
N SER A 339 -12.50 17.44 -19.39
CA SER A 339 -12.75 18.84 -19.06
C SER A 339 -11.85 19.41 -17.94
N GLU A 340 -11.52 18.64 -16.89
CA GLU A 340 -10.65 19.05 -15.77
C GLU A 340 -9.15 18.94 -16.10
N ARG A 341 -8.74 17.96 -16.93
CA ARG A 341 -7.35 17.90 -17.44
C ARG A 341 -6.99 19.11 -18.28
N LYS A 342 -7.93 19.62 -19.11
CA LYS A 342 -7.75 20.84 -19.90
C LYS A 342 -7.65 22.11 -19.04
N ALA A 343 -8.32 22.13 -17.88
CA ALA A 343 -8.26 23.25 -16.95
C ALA A 343 -6.91 23.36 -16.22
N GLN A 344 -6.20 22.24 -16.01
CA GLN A 344 -4.92 22.21 -15.29
C GLN A 344 -3.68 22.43 -16.19
N THR A 345 -3.76 22.16 -17.49
CA THR A 345 -2.60 22.31 -18.40
C THR A 345 -2.47 23.67 -19.08
N GLY A 346 -3.40 24.61 -18.86
CA GLY A 346 -3.26 25.99 -19.33
C GLY A 346 -2.94 26.15 -20.82
N ARG A 347 -3.41 25.23 -21.67
CA ARG A 347 -3.29 25.32 -23.13
C ARG A 347 -4.68 25.11 -23.72
N ALA A 348 -5.21 26.21 -24.24
CA ALA A 348 -6.43 26.28 -25.04
C ALA A 348 -6.30 25.48 -26.34
#